data_AF-A0A5D3JDH8-F1
#
_entry.id   AF-A0A5D3JDH8-F1
#
_cell.length_a   1.000
_cell.length_b   1.000
_cell.length_c   1.000
_cell.angle_alpha   90.00
_cell.angle_beta   90.00
_cell.angle_gamma   90.00
#
_symmetry.space_group_name_H-M   'P 1'
#
loop_
_entity.id
_entity.type
_entity.pdbx_description
1 polymer ?
#
loop_
_entity_poly.entity_id
_entity_poly.type
_entity_poly.pdbx_seq_one_letter_code
_entity_poly.pdbx_strand_id
1 'polypeptide(L)'
;TRTVRRLKRQDFAFTRKMRREARQVEQSWLLRQNLLGQAVTELNFQSPETVCTWYTRWSDEFDAAELAAPFWRWQSRFASLKELDWLRISGEPLYAVMYEIPFIVRETPEHIRVAERWQVPNKLADRSGV
;
A
#
# COMPACT_ATOMS: atom_id res chain seq x y z
N THR A 1 -31.98 -46.93 10.85
CA THR A 1 -30.84 -47.84 11.10
C THR A 1 -29.61 -47.07 11.62
N ARG A 2 -28.77 -47.71 12.44
CA ARG A 2 -27.60 -47.10 13.12
C ARG A 2 -26.58 -46.47 12.16
N THR A 3 -26.53 -47.00 10.93
CA THR A 3 -25.69 -46.53 9.81
C THR A 3 -26.05 -45.14 9.30
N VAL A 4 -27.35 -44.81 9.19
CA VAL A 4 -27.82 -43.48 8.74
C VAL A 4 -27.38 -42.37 9.70
N ARG A 5 -27.43 -42.63 11.01
CA ARG A 5 -26.98 -41.67 12.04
C ARG A 5 -25.46 -41.43 11.97
N ARG A 6 -24.68 -42.48 11.69
CA ARG A 6 -23.22 -42.37 11.50
C ARG A 6 -22.87 -41.51 10.29
N LEU A 7 -23.55 -41.75 9.15
CA LEU A 7 -23.34 -40.97 7.93
C LEU A 7 -23.70 -39.49 8.14
N LYS A 8 -24.85 -39.18 8.77
CA LYS A 8 -25.20 -37.80 9.12
C LYS A 8 -24.16 -37.12 10.01
N ARG A 9 -23.60 -37.82 11.01
CA ARG A 9 -22.53 -37.26 11.86
C ARG A 9 -21.25 -36.96 11.08
N GLN A 10 -20.87 -37.85 10.15
CA GLN A 10 -19.72 -37.63 9.27
C GLN A 10 -19.95 -36.43 8.35
N ASP A 11 -21.15 -36.31 7.77
CA ASP A 11 -21.54 -35.20 6.91
C ASP A 11 -21.54 -33.85 7.66
N PHE A 12 -22.07 -33.82 8.88
CA PHE A 12 -22.00 -32.62 9.73
C PHE A 12 -20.56 -32.26 10.13
N ALA A 13 -19.72 -33.25 10.41
CA ALA A 13 -18.31 -33.01 10.73
C ALA A 13 -17.55 -32.47 9.52
N PHE A 14 -17.79 -33.03 8.33
CA PHE A 14 -17.24 -32.57 7.07
C PHE A 14 -17.68 -31.13 6.77
N THR A 15 -18.99 -30.86 6.80
CA THR A 15 -19.54 -29.51 6.58
C THR A 15 -18.98 -28.49 7.59
N ARG A 16 -18.83 -28.88 8.85
CA ARG A 16 -18.22 -28.00 9.87
C ARG A 16 -16.76 -27.69 9.58
N LYS A 17 -15.99 -28.69 9.14
CA LYS A 17 -14.60 -28.51 8.71
C LYS A 17 -14.52 -27.55 7.52
N MET A 18 -15.31 -27.77 6.48
CA MET A 18 -15.36 -26.90 5.30
C MET A 18 -15.71 -25.45 5.65
N ARG A 19 -16.69 -25.22 6.53
CA ARG A 19 -17.04 -23.86 6.99
C ARG A 19 -15.90 -23.19 7.76
N ARG A 20 -15.14 -23.95 8.54
CA ARG A 20 -13.99 -23.41 9.27
C ARG A 20 -12.88 -22.99 8.31
N GLU A 21 -12.57 -23.83 7.33
CA GLU A 21 -11.57 -23.53 6.30
C GLU A 21 -11.99 -22.32 5.46
N ALA A 22 -13.25 -22.26 5.01
CA ALA A 22 -13.77 -21.10 4.29
C ALA A 22 -13.65 -19.80 5.08
N ARG A 23 -13.99 -19.82 6.39
CA ARG A 23 -13.81 -18.67 7.27
C ARG A 23 -12.33 -18.29 7.41
N GLN A 24 -11.42 -19.25 7.50
CA GLN A 24 -9.99 -18.95 7.62
C GLN A 24 -9.45 -18.25 6.38
N VAL A 25 -9.86 -18.70 5.19
CA VAL A 25 -9.50 -18.05 3.92
C VAL A 25 -10.06 -16.63 3.87
N GLU A 26 -11.34 -16.46 4.19
CA GLU A 26 -11.99 -15.14 4.24
C GLU A 26 -11.31 -14.20 5.22
N GLN A 27 -11.01 -14.66 6.44
CA GLN A 27 -10.31 -13.86 7.44
C GLN A 27 -8.90 -13.47 7.00
N SER A 28 -8.16 -14.39 6.37
CA SER A 28 -6.82 -14.11 5.85
C SER A 28 -6.87 -13.06 4.74
N TRP A 29 -7.85 -13.15 3.85
CA TRP A 29 -8.09 -12.17 2.80
C TRP A 29 -8.45 -10.79 3.36
N LEU A 30 -9.36 -10.72 4.34
CA LEU A 30 -9.72 -9.49 5.03
C LEU A 30 -8.53 -8.85 5.75
N LEU A 31 -7.70 -9.65 6.43
CA LEU A 31 -6.49 -9.15 7.08
C LEU A 31 -5.52 -8.55 6.06
N ARG A 32 -5.28 -9.23 4.93
CA ARG A 32 -4.41 -8.70 3.86
C ARG A 32 -4.97 -7.39 3.30
N GLN A 33 -6.27 -7.33 3.03
CA GLN A 33 -6.91 -6.12 2.52
C GLN A 33 -6.83 -4.96 3.53
N ASN A 34 -7.03 -5.23 4.81
CA ASN A 34 -6.89 -4.23 5.87
C ASN A 34 -5.46 -3.70 5.96
N LEU A 35 -4.46 -4.59 5.86
CA LEU A 35 -3.05 -4.20 5.87
C LEU A 35 -2.70 -3.33 4.66
N LEU A 36 -3.20 -3.67 3.47
CA LEU A 36 -3.03 -2.84 2.28
C LEU A 36 -3.71 -1.47 2.46
N GLY A 37 -4.91 -1.47 3.06
CA GLY A 37 -5.62 -0.24 3.43
C GLY A 37 -4.81 0.66 4.37
N GLN A 38 -4.06 0.08 5.32
CA GLN A 38 -3.14 0.81 6.17
C GLN A 38 -1.98 1.40 5.37
N ALA A 39 -1.35 0.61 4.49
CA ALA A 39 -0.27 1.09 3.63
C ALA A 39 -0.73 2.27 2.75
N VAL A 40 -1.91 2.18 2.14
CA VAL A 40 -2.49 3.26 1.34
C VAL A 40 -2.84 4.48 2.19
N THR A 41 -3.34 4.27 3.41
CA THR A 41 -3.61 5.37 4.34
C THR A 41 -2.32 6.09 4.69
N GLU A 42 -1.26 5.37 5.04
CA GLU A 42 0.06 5.92 5.36
C GLU A 42 0.68 6.65 4.19
N LEU A 43 0.51 6.14 2.96
CA LEU A 43 0.98 6.78 1.73
C LEU A 43 0.42 8.20 1.58
N ASN A 44 -0.85 8.42 1.96
CA ASN A 44 -1.46 9.75 1.89
C ASN A 44 -0.78 10.79 2.80
N PHE A 45 -0.02 10.35 3.80
CA PHE A 45 0.79 11.17 4.71
C PHE A 45 2.26 11.29 4.28
N GLN A 46 2.62 10.81 3.09
CA GLN A 46 3.96 10.94 2.54
C GLN A 46 4.05 12.12 1.55
N SER A 47 5.21 12.78 1.54
CA SER A 47 5.64 13.70 0.50
C SER A 47 6.63 13.01 -0.46
N PRO A 48 6.99 13.63 -1.59
CA PRO A 48 8.09 13.13 -2.44
C PRO A 48 9.38 12.86 -1.67
N GLU A 49 9.65 13.62 -0.60
CA GLU A 49 10.85 13.47 0.23
C GLU A 49 10.80 12.22 1.13
N THR A 50 9.61 11.68 1.43
CA THR A 50 9.44 10.62 2.43
C THR A 50 8.88 9.31 1.87
N VAL A 51 8.38 9.31 0.63
CA VAL A 51 7.74 8.13 0.02
C VAL A 51 8.68 6.93 -0.12
N CYS A 52 10.00 7.13 -0.24
CA CYS A 52 10.96 6.03 -0.29
C CYS A 52 11.01 5.26 1.04
N THR A 53 10.84 5.93 2.17
CA THR A 53 10.73 5.31 3.50
C THR A 53 9.46 4.47 3.60
N TRP A 54 8.34 4.99 3.09
CA TRP A 54 7.10 4.23 2.98
C TRP A 54 7.28 2.99 2.11
N TYR A 55 7.92 3.11 0.95
CA TYR A 55 8.13 2.00 0.04
C TYR A 55 8.97 0.90 0.70
N THR A 56 10.09 1.26 1.33
CA THR A 56 10.98 0.32 2.03
C THR A 56 10.24 -0.45 3.13
N ARG A 57 9.34 0.22 3.86
CA ARG A 57 8.56 -0.43 4.92
C ARG A 57 7.57 -1.46 4.36
N TRP A 58 6.94 -1.16 3.23
CA TRP A 58 5.82 -1.94 2.71
C TRP A 58 6.21 -2.91 1.58
N SER A 59 7.42 -2.78 1.00
CA SER A 59 7.91 -3.63 -0.09
C SER A 59 8.15 -5.09 0.33
N ASP A 60 8.40 -5.34 1.62
CA ASP A 60 8.57 -6.71 2.14
C ASP A 60 7.22 -7.42 2.36
N GLU A 61 6.13 -6.67 2.49
CA GLU A 61 4.78 -7.18 2.81
C GLU A 61 3.89 -7.34 1.58
N PHE A 62 4.14 -6.56 0.52
CA PHE A 62 3.31 -6.47 -0.67
C PHE A 62 4.12 -6.56 -1.96
N ASP A 63 3.51 -7.18 -2.97
CA ASP A 63 4.10 -7.21 -4.30
C ASP A 63 4.08 -5.81 -4.92
N ALA A 64 5.04 -5.55 -5.82
CA ALA A 64 5.15 -4.26 -6.50
C ALA A 64 3.85 -3.84 -7.21
N ALA A 65 3.07 -4.80 -7.71
CA ALA A 65 1.79 -4.55 -8.36
C ALA A 65 0.71 -4.01 -7.39
N GLU A 66 0.67 -4.51 -6.14
CA GLU A 66 -0.28 -4.06 -5.12
C GLU A 66 0.03 -2.63 -4.66
N LEU A 67 1.31 -2.27 -4.60
CA LEU A 67 1.78 -0.93 -4.22
C LEU A 67 1.73 0.08 -5.38
N ALA A 68 1.87 -0.36 -6.62
CA ALA A 68 1.95 0.53 -7.79
C ALA A 68 0.65 1.31 -8.01
N ALA A 69 -0.51 0.65 -7.96
CA ALA A 69 -1.79 1.31 -8.20
C ALA A 69 -2.07 2.47 -7.22
N PRO A 70 -1.94 2.32 -5.88
CA PRO A 70 -2.07 3.45 -4.97
C PRO A 70 -0.94 4.48 -5.12
N PHE A 71 0.29 4.06 -5.40
CA PHE A 71 1.41 4.97 -5.66
C PHE A 71 1.12 5.92 -6.82
N TRP A 72 0.66 5.43 -7.97
CA TRP A 72 0.41 6.29 -9.14
C TRP A 72 -0.73 7.28 -8.92
N ARG A 73 -1.72 6.95 -8.09
CA ARG A 73 -2.76 7.90 -7.66
C ARG A 73 -2.23 8.95 -6.70
N TRP A 74 -1.31 8.56 -5.83
CA TRP A 74 -0.65 9.49 -4.91
C TRP A 74 0.30 10.44 -5.65
N GLN A 75 1.08 9.92 -6.59
CA GLN A 75 2.07 10.66 -7.38
C GLN A 75 1.43 11.82 -8.13
N SER A 76 0.22 11.65 -8.67
CA SER A 76 -0.47 12.67 -9.47
C SER A 76 -0.82 13.96 -8.69
N ARG A 77 -0.64 13.97 -7.37
CA ARG A 77 -0.81 15.16 -6.52
C ARG A 77 0.38 16.12 -6.63
N PHE A 78 1.57 15.59 -6.93
CA PHE A 78 2.82 16.33 -6.88
C PHE A 78 3.28 16.73 -8.28
N ALA A 79 3.53 18.02 -8.47
CA ALA A 79 3.94 18.54 -9.76
C ALA A 79 5.39 18.15 -10.09
N SER A 80 6.25 18.07 -9.06
CA SER A 80 7.64 17.63 -9.19
C SER A 80 7.77 16.24 -9.78
N LEU A 81 6.82 15.35 -9.47
CA LEU A 81 6.86 13.95 -9.87
C LEU A 81 6.26 13.69 -11.26
N LYS A 82 5.84 14.72 -12.00
CA LYS A 82 5.17 14.55 -13.30
C LYS A 82 6.03 13.76 -14.31
N GLU A 83 7.34 13.87 -14.23
CA GLU A 83 8.29 13.19 -15.12
C GLU A 83 8.23 11.65 -14.98
N LEU A 84 7.75 11.13 -13.84
CA LEU A 84 7.56 9.70 -13.62
C LEU A 84 6.45 9.10 -14.48
N ASP A 85 5.58 9.91 -15.10
CA ASP A 85 4.54 9.41 -16.00
C ASP A 85 5.11 8.58 -17.14
N TRP A 86 6.30 8.94 -17.64
CA TRP A 86 6.97 8.18 -18.69
C TRP A 86 7.39 6.78 -18.20
N LEU A 87 7.91 6.67 -16.99
CA LEU A 87 8.29 5.39 -16.38
C LEU A 87 7.06 4.49 -16.15
N ARG A 88 5.92 5.10 -15.79
CA ARG A 88 4.65 4.37 -15.71
C ARG A 88 4.25 3.78 -17.06
N ILE A 89 4.35 4.58 -18.14
CA ILE A 89 3.94 4.17 -19.48
C ILE A 89 4.89 3.11 -20.06
N SER A 90 6.19 3.20 -19.77
CA SER A 90 7.17 2.18 -20.19
C SER A 90 7.08 0.88 -19.38
N GLY A 91 6.29 0.85 -18.32
CA GLY A 91 6.09 -0.34 -17.48
C GLY A 91 7.26 -0.60 -16.54
N GLU A 92 7.99 0.44 -16.14
CA GLU A 92 9.09 0.30 -15.18
C GLU A 92 8.58 -0.22 -13.83
N PRO A 93 9.32 -1.14 -13.19
CA PRO A 93 8.94 -1.66 -11.90
C PRO A 93 9.04 -0.57 -10.82
N LEU A 94 8.21 -0.67 -9.79
CA LEU A 94 8.10 0.36 -8.76
C LEU A 94 9.43 0.64 -8.05
N TYR A 95 10.31 -0.37 -7.88
CA TYR A 95 11.63 -0.14 -7.27
C TYR A 95 12.49 0.82 -8.12
N ALA A 96 12.42 0.74 -9.45
CA ALA A 96 13.18 1.60 -10.35
C ALA A 96 12.67 3.05 -10.25
N VAL A 97 11.36 3.21 -10.20
CA VAL A 97 10.71 4.51 -9.94
C VAL A 97 11.17 5.11 -8.60
N MET A 98 11.30 4.29 -7.56
CA MET A 98 11.75 4.74 -6.23
C MET A 98 13.23 5.18 -6.24
N TYR A 99 14.06 4.64 -7.12
CA TYR A 99 15.44 5.11 -7.30
C TYR A 99 15.50 6.51 -7.94
N GLU A 100 14.52 6.89 -8.77
CA GLU A 100 14.48 8.21 -9.44
C GLU A 100 14.01 9.34 -8.54
N ILE A 101 13.08 9.07 -7.62
CA ILE A 101 12.45 10.08 -6.76
C ILE A 101 13.47 10.95 -5.99
N PRO A 102 14.53 10.41 -5.35
CA PRO A 102 15.52 11.23 -4.66
C PRO A 102 16.23 12.24 -5.56
N PHE A 103 16.46 11.90 -6.84
CA PHE A 103 17.07 12.82 -7.80
C PHE A 103 16.12 13.95 -8.15
N ILE A 104 14.86 13.62 -8.45
CA ILE A 104 13.80 14.60 -8.71
C ILE A 104 13.63 15.56 -7.52
N VAL A 105 13.58 15.03 -6.30
CA VAL A 105 13.47 15.82 -5.07
C VAL A 105 14.66 16.77 -4.91
N ARG A 106 15.88 16.30 -5.17
CA ARG A 106 17.10 17.12 -5.09
C ARG A 106 17.09 18.27 -6.08
N GLU A 107 16.59 18.04 -7.29
CA GLU A 107 16.54 19.02 -8.38
C GLU A 107 15.34 19.96 -8.28
N THR A 108 14.28 19.55 -7.57
CA THR A 108 13.09 20.37 -7.33
C THR A 108 13.43 21.59 -6.46
N PRO A 109 13.07 22.82 -6.86
CA PRO A 109 13.30 24.00 -6.02
C PRO A 109 12.62 23.94 -4.65
N GLU A 110 13.26 24.49 -3.61
CA GLU A 110 12.75 24.42 -2.22
C GLU A 110 11.33 24.96 -2.05
N HIS A 111 10.98 26.06 -2.73
CA HIS A 111 9.63 26.63 -2.64
C HIS A 111 8.55 25.67 -3.17
N ILE A 112 8.88 24.83 -4.14
CA ILE A 112 8.00 23.76 -4.63
C ILE A 112 7.92 22.63 -3.60
N ARG A 113 9.07 22.19 -3.05
CA ARG A 113 9.09 21.15 -1.99
C ARG A 113 8.26 21.56 -0.78
N VAL A 114 8.38 22.81 -0.33
CA VAL A 114 7.55 23.38 0.75
C VAL A 114 6.07 23.30 0.37
N ALA A 115 5.69 23.78 -0.81
CA ALA A 115 4.30 23.76 -1.27
C ALA A 115 3.74 22.33 -1.35
N GLU A 116 4.53 21.37 -1.80
CA GLU A 116 4.18 19.96 -1.86
C GLU A 116 4.04 19.33 -0.47
N ARG A 117 4.90 19.68 0.49
CA ARG A 117 4.73 19.29 1.90
C ARG A 117 3.39 19.77 2.47
N TRP A 118 2.95 20.98 2.12
CA TRP A 118 1.65 21.51 2.56
C TRP A 118 0.44 20.77 1.98
N GLN A 119 0.61 20.02 0.88
CA GLN A 119 -0.45 19.15 0.35
C GLN A 119 -0.64 17.88 1.17
N VAL A 120 0.34 17.51 1.98
CA VAL A 120 0.32 16.32 2.82
C VAL A 120 -0.33 16.69 4.17
N PRO A 121 -1.29 15.90 4.69
CA PRO A 121 -1.98 16.23 5.94
C PRO A 121 -1.10 16.23 7.20
N ASN A 122 0.21 15.97 7.09
CA ASN A 122 1.14 15.92 8.21
C ASN A 122 1.73 17.31 8.48
N LYS A 123 1.06 18.10 9.33
CA LYS A 123 1.46 19.48 9.70
C LYS A 123 2.34 19.55 10.96
N LEU A 124 2.82 18.42 11.48
CA LEU A 124 3.46 18.37 12.82
C LEU A 124 4.99 18.57 12.81
N ALA A 125 5.61 18.85 11.66
CA ALA A 125 7.05 19.09 11.58
C ALA A 125 7.45 20.53 11.97
N ASP A 126 6.50 21.45 12.17
CA ASP A 126 6.79 22.80 12.66
C ASP A 126 6.92 22.80 14.20
N ARG A 127 8.04 22.26 14.70
CA ARG A 127 8.48 22.40 16.10
C ARG A 127 9.87 23.02 16.21
N SER A 128 10.20 23.93 15.30
CA SER A 128 11.38 24.80 15.45
C SER A 128 10.88 26.24 15.59
N GLY A 129 10.40 26.55 16.79
CA GLY A 129 9.81 27.85 17.12
C GLY A 129 9.51 27.99 18.62
N VAL A 130 10.45 27.58 19.47
CA VAL A 130 10.61 28.05 20.86
C VAL A 130 12.08 28.32 21.09
#